data_AF-A0AAN0JWT8-F1
#
_entry.id   AF-A0AAN0JWT8-F1
#
_cell.length_a   1.000
_cell.length_b   1.000
_cell.length_c   1.000
_cell.angle_alpha   90.00
_cell.angle_beta   90.00
_cell.angle_gamma   90.00
#
_symmetry.space_group_name_H-M   'P 1'
#
loop_
_entity.id
_entity.type
_entity.pdbx_description
1 polymer ?
#
loop_
_entity_poly.entity_id
_entity_poly.type
_entity_poly.pdbx_seq_one_letter_code
_entity_poly.pdbx_strand_id
1 'polypeptide(L)'
;MDVNIPAGGLFTGAGSLKTKEQYEAYGGLVNAPLDPCYHKFCDNIQNIAADVFEDMTRAAAYVIETLFEQDDLREYLENGINI
;
A
#
# COMPACT_ATOMS: atom_id res chain seq x y z
N MET A 1 14.46 -4.31 -10.85
CA MET A 1 13.65 -3.32 -11.60
C MET A 1 14.44 -2.94 -12.85
N ASP A 2 14.82 -3.93 -13.65
CA ASP A 2 16.08 -3.84 -14.41
C ASP A 2 15.87 -3.79 -15.92
N VAL A 3 14.60 -3.61 -16.35
CA VAL A 3 14.19 -3.56 -17.77
C VAL A 3 13.28 -2.36 -18.09
N ASN A 4 13.36 -1.27 -17.31
CA ASN A 4 12.65 -0.01 -17.55
C ASN A 4 11.11 -0.13 -17.68
N ILE A 5 10.49 -1.04 -16.92
CA ILE A 5 9.04 -1.10 -16.79
C ILE A 5 8.66 -0.28 -15.55
N PRO A 6 7.85 0.80 -15.68
CA PRO A 6 7.34 1.54 -14.53
C PRO A 6 6.59 0.62 -13.57
N ALA A 7 6.91 0.71 -12.28
CA ALA A 7 6.30 -0.11 -11.24
C ALA A 7 6.08 0.71 -9.98
N GLY A 8 4.99 0.40 -9.28
CA GLY A 8 4.62 0.98 -7.99
C GLY A 8 3.76 0.00 -7.20
N GLY A 9 3.38 0.39 -5.98
CA GLY A 9 2.55 -0.47 -5.14
C GLY A 9 2.18 0.17 -3.81
N LEU A 10 1.35 -0.55 -3.07
CA LEU A 10 0.89 -0.18 -1.73
C LEU A 10 1.48 -1.15 -0.71
N PHE A 11 1.77 -0.67 0.50
CA PHE A 11 2.31 -1.49 1.59
C PHE A 11 1.92 -0.91 2.95
N THR A 12 1.39 -1.76 3.82
CA THR A 12 0.94 -1.38 5.17
C THR A 12 2.03 -1.56 6.24
N GLY A 13 3.12 -2.24 5.90
CA GLY A 13 4.21 -2.58 6.84
C GLY A 13 4.35 -4.08 7.08
N ALA A 14 5.39 -4.44 7.84
CA ALA A 14 5.72 -5.81 8.23
C ALA A 14 6.25 -5.82 9.68
N GLY A 15 7.36 -6.50 9.96
CA GLY A 15 7.94 -6.61 11.30
C GLY A 15 8.52 -5.31 11.90
N SER A 16 8.61 -4.21 11.15
CA SER A 16 9.11 -2.93 11.66
C SER A 16 8.17 -2.34 12.71
N LEU A 17 8.74 -1.64 13.70
CA LEU A 17 7.94 -1.00 14.76
C LEU A 17 7.28 0.29 14.24
N LYS A 18 6.02 0.49 14.60
CA LYS A 18 5.27 1.71 14.33
C LYS A 18 5.88 2.89 15.10
N THR A 19 6.24 3.96 14.40
CA THR A 19 6.79 5.18 15.01
C THR A 19 5.70 6.02 15.69
N LYS A 20 6.11 7.04 16.46
CA LYS A 20 5.16 7.98 17.09
C LYS A 20 4.38 8.77 16.04
N GLU A 21 5.06 9.21 14.98
CA GLU A 21 4.47 9.98 13.88
C GLU A 21 3.46 9.13 13.11
N GLN A 22 3.76 7.86 12.85
CA GLN A 22 2.82 6.93 12.22
C GLN A 22 1.61 6.62 13.10
N TYR A 23 1.78 6.57 14.42
CA TYR A 23 0.66 6.45 15.36
C TYR A 23 -0.20 7.71 15.36
N GLU A 24 0.40 8.90 15.35
CA GLU A 24 -0.34 10.16 15.29
C GLU A 24 -1.15 10.29 13.99
N ALA A 25 -0.61 9.81 12.86
CA ALA A 25 -1.28 9.85 11.57
C ALA A 25 -2.33 8.74 11.37
N TYR A 26 -2.07 7.51 11.83
CA TYR A 26 -2.83 6.32 11.44
C TYR A 26 -3.36 5.50 12.63
N GLY A 27 -3.17 5.97 13.86
CA GLY A 27 -3.57 5.24 15.07
C GLY A 27 -2.83 3.91 15.27
N GLY A 28 -3.46 3.01 16.03
CA GLY A 28 -2.91 1.72 16.42
C GLY A 28 -2.04 1.78 17.67
N LEU A 29 -0.99 0.97 17.75
CA LEU A 29 -0.08 0.90 18.91
C LEU A 29 1.32 1.37 18.53
N VAL A 30 1.78 2.45 19.15
CA VAL A 30 3.17 2.92 19.01
C VAL A 30 4.14 1.88 19.56
N ASN A 31 5.31 1.73 18.93
CA ASN A 31 6.35 0.75 19.27
C ASN A 31 5.90 -0.73 19.17
N ALA A 32 4.75 -1.03 18.56
CA ALA A 32 4.36 -2.37 18.16
C ALA A 32 4.76 -2.64 16.70
N PRO A 33 5.04 -3.90 16.30
CA PRO A 33 5.22 -4.25 14.89
C PRO A 33 3.99 -3.85 14.05
N LEU A 34 4.21 -3.37 12.82
CA LEU A 34 3.12 -3.05 11.89
C LEU A 34 2.30 -4.30 11.52
N ASP A 35 2.96 -5.46 11.46
CA ASP A 35 2.35 -6.78 11.46
C ASP A 35 2.98 -7.65 12.58
N PRO A 36 2.25 -7.95 13.67
CA PRO A 36 2.75 -8.78 14.76
C PRO A 36 2.92 -10.27 14.37
N CYS A 37 2.28 -10.70 13.28
CA CYS A 37 2.32 -12.07 12.76
C CYS A 37 3.20 -12.25 11.53
N TYR A 38 3.98 -11.23 11.12
CA TYR A 38 4.87 -11.31 9.95
C TYR A 38 5.74 -12.58 9.97
N HIS A 39 5.55 -13.46 8.97
CA HIS A 39 6.20 -14.78 8.85
C HIS A 39 5.99 -15.74 10.04
N LYS A 40 4.84 -15.66 10.73
CA LYS A 40 4.47 -16.54 11.86
C LYS A 40 3.21 -17.33 11.52
N PHE A 41 2.93 -18.36 12.32
CA PHE A 41 1.75 -19.22 12.13
C PHE A 41 0.40 -18.48 12.23
N CYS A 42 0.39 -17.31 12.90
CA CYS A 42 -0.79 -16.48 13.07
C CYS A 42 -1.08 -15.57 11.87
N ASP A 43 -0.25 -15.59 10.83
CA ASP A 43 -0.50 -14.90 9.55
C ASP A 43 -1.59 -15.63 8.77
N ASN A 44 -2.84 -15.31 9.10
CA ASN A 44 -4.04 -15.87 8.50
C ASN A 44 -5.17 -14.82 8.53
N ILE A 45 -6.37 -15.18 8.11
CA ILE A 45 -7.50 -14.24 7.99
C ILE A 45 -7.90 -13.53 9.29
N GLN A 46 -7.46 -14.02 10.46
CA GLN A 46 -7.70 -13.36 11.74
C GLN A 46 -6.73 -12.19 12.00
N ASN A 47 -5.65 -12.06 11.23
CA ASN A 47 -4.65 -10.99 11.34
C ASN A 47 -4.80 -9.94 10.22
N ILE A 48 -6.04 -9.65 9.81
CA ILE A 48 -6.35 -8.62 8.80
C ILE A 48 -7.02 -7.44 9.48
N ALA A 49 -6.48 -6.23 9.30
CA ALA A 49 -7.18 -4.99 9.59
C ALA A 49 -8.16 -4.69 8.44
N ALA A 50 -9.45 -4.95 8.68
CA ALA A 50 -10.46 -4.96 7.62
C ALA A 50 -10.68 -3.59 6.94
N ASP A 51 -10.62 -2.52 7.73
CA ASP A 51 -10.68 -1.13 7.26
C ASP A 51 -9.49 -0.78 6.35
N VAL A 52 -8.27 -1.09 6.80
CA VAL A 52 -7.06 -0.86 6.00
C VAL A 52 -7.07 -1.73 4.74
N PHE A 53 -7.55 -2.97 4.82
CA PHE A 53 -7.68 -3.84 3.65
C PHE A 53 -8.66 -3.26 2.63
N GLU A 54 -9.80 -2.71 3.06
CA GLU A 54 -10.73 -2.02 2.17
C GLU A 54 -10.08 -0.81 1.50
N ASP A 55 -9.42 0.07 2.28
CA ASP A 55 -8.76 1.26 1.76
C ASP A 55 -7.69 0.93 0.72
N MET A 56 -6.84 -0.06 1.01
CA MET A 56 -5.79 -0.51 0.08
C MET A 56 -6.40 -1.12 -1.19
N THR A 57 -7.49 -1.88 -1.06
CA THR A 57 -8.19 -2.49 -2.20
C THR A 57 -8.80 -1.42 -3.10
N ARG A 58 -9.42 -0.39 -2.51
CA ARG A 58 -10.00 0.74 -3.25
C ARG A 58 -8.93 1.57 -3.93
N ALA A 59 -7.81 1.85 -3.26
CA ALA A 59 -6.68 2.55 -3.85
C ALA A 59 -6.06 1.76 -5.02
N ALA A 60 -5.91 0.45 -4.87
CA ALA A 60 -5.43 -0.42 -5.96
C ALA A 60 -6.40 -0.41 -7.16
N ALA A 61 -7.70 -0.55 -6.92
CA ALA A 61 -8.71 -0.49 -7.96
C ALA A 61 -8.70 0.85 -8.70
N TYR A 62 -8.64 1.96 -7.96
CA TYR A 62 -8.57 3.31 -8.51
C TYR A 62 -7.35 3.49 -9.43
N VAL A 63 -6.17 3.05 -9.00
CA VAL A 63 -4.96 3.17 -9.83
C VAL A 63 -5.05 2.29 -11.08
N ILE A 64 -5.58 1.07 -10.96
CA ILE A 64 -5.78 0.18 -12.12
C ILE A 64 -6.71 0.84 -13.14
N GLU A 65 -7.87 1.31 -12.70
CA GLU A 65 -8.86 1.99 -13.56
C GLU A 65 -8.25 3.23 -14.20
N THR A 66 -7.65 4.12 -13.41
CA THR A 66 -7.04 5.35 -13.89
C THR A 66 -5.98 5.08 -14.96
N LEU A 67 -5.08 4.12 -14.75
CA LEU A 67 -4.03 3.81 -15.72
C LEU A 67 -4.57 3.08 -16.96
N PHE A 68 -5.63 2.29 -16.80
CA PHE A 68 -6.27 1.58 -17.91
C PHE A 68 -6.98 2.52 -18.89
N GLU A 69 -7.55 3.62 -18.40
CA GLU A 69 -8.29 4.60 -19.20
C GLU A 69 -7.40 5.55 -20.02
N GLN A 70 -6.08 5.49 -19.89
CA GLN A 70 -5.18 6.38 -20.62
C GLN A 70 -4.99 5.94 -22.07
N ASP A 71 -5.26 6.84 -23.02
CA ASP A 71 -5.05 6.61 -24.46
C ASP A 71 -3.57 6.32 -24.78
N ASP A 72 -2.65 7.07 -24.16
CA ASP A 72 -1.21 6.81 -24.17
C ASP A 72 -0.67 6.76 -22.74
N LEU A 73 -0.63 5.55 -22.18
CA LEU A 73 -0.11 5.31 -20.85
C LEU A 73 1.36 5.73 -20.68
N ARG A 74 2.19 5.66 -21.73
CA ARG A 74 3.60 6.05 -21.59
C ARG A 74 3.74 7.55 -21.48
N GLU A 75 3.07 8.29 -22.35
CA GLU A 75 3.06 9.76 -22.30
C GLU A 75 2.49 10.26 -20.96
N TYR A 76 1.40 9.66 -20.49
CA TYR A 76 0.79 9.99 -19.20
C TYR A 76 1.77 9.82 -18.02
N LEU A 77 2.51 8.70 -17.99
CA LEU A 77 3.48 8.43 -16.93
C LEU A 77 4.73 9.33 -17.02
N GLU A 78 5.12 9.78 -18.20
CA GLU A 78 6.29 10.64 -18.41
C GLU A 78 6.01 12.12 -18.12
N ASN A 79 4.80 12.61 -18.41
CA ASN A 79 4.43 14.02 -18.25
C ASN A 79 3.79 14.36 -16.90
N GLY A 80 3.55 13.34 -16.07
CA GLY A 80 3.05 13.48 -14.70
C GLY A 80 1.53 13.55 -14.61
N ILE A 81 1.03 13.17 -13.44
CA ILE A 81 -0.40 13.17 -13.14
C ILE A 81 -0.81 14.58 -12.73
N ASN A 82 -1.66 15.24 -13.53
CA ASN A 82 -2.41 16.42 -13.08
C ASN A 82 -3.55 15.94 -12.17
N ILE A 83 -3.26 15.71 -10.89
CA ILE A 83 -4.26 15.48 -9.83
C ILE A 83 -4.63 16.83 -9.21
#